data_AF-A0A4P8YNX9-F1
#
_entry.id   AF-A0A4P8YNX9-F1
#
_cell.length_a   1.000
_cell.length_b   1.000
_cell.length_c   1.000
_cell.angle_alpha   90.00
_cell.angle_beta   90.00
_cell.angle_gamma   90.00
#
_symmetry.space_group_name_H-M   'P 1'
#
loop_
_entity.id
_entity.type
_entity.pdbx_description
1 polymer ?
#
loop_
_entity_poly.entity_id
_entity_poly.type
_entity_poly.pdbx_seq_one_letter_code
_entity_poly.pdbx_strand_id
1 'polypeptide(L)'
;MRILIAGFQHETNTFALNKAGWDNFVKGEGFPAMQHGEKMFELAETNIPAGGFIQAASRDGHTLLPVIWTAASPSAQVTQEAYERICQQIIAQARELKPDAVYLDLHGAMVAEHYDDGEGELLRRMRETVGDHTPIIVSLDLHANVTNAMLHHATAMVAFRTYPHVDMAATGQKAYELLLNAANGPLIQESARIPFLIPINGMCTFMEPAKGIYQLLEELEKQPGVSSLSFAPGFPAADFPECGPVVWGYGSDGAAVERTVRMLRDAVCNAESAWAVEFLSPEEAVAQAQKLALTATRPVIIADTQDNPGAGGSGDTTGILHALIAADANAALGLLLDPEAVKAAIAAGKGKPVTLALGGKSDTQGDPAVNDTFIVDEISEGKCRFDGPMMHGIAVDVGPVVTLRHCNIKVVVSSVKSQMLDRNLFRLGGINPEQESILVVKSSVHFRADFQPIASAILVAKSRGEMKADSQDLPWTRLPEGIRIAPLGKSFKMPC
;
A
#
# COMPACT_ATOMS: atom_id res chain seq x y z
N MET A 1 16.79 2.01 -27.98
CA MET A 1 17.52 2.05 -26.70
C MET A 1 17.54 0.67 -26.09
N ARG A 2 18.62 0.35 -25.40
CA ARG A 2 18.77 -0.77 -24.46
C ARG A 2 18.41 -0.27 -23.05
N ILE A 3 17.29 -0.71 -22.51
CA ILE A 3 16.73 -0.18 -21.26
C ILE A 3 16.87 -1.22 -20.16
N LEU A 4 17.62 -0.91 -19.11
CA LEU A 4 17.66 -1.74 -17.90
C LEU A 4 16.35 -1.58 -17.14
N ILE A 5 15.73 -2.71 -16.76
CA ILE A 5 14.53 -2.72 -15.94
C ILE A 5 14.75 -3.53 -14.66
N ALA A 6 14.39 -2.95 -13.52
CA ALA A 6 14.43 -3.60 -12.22
C ALA A 6 13.31 -3.07 -11.31
N GLY A 7 12.94 -3.84 -10.27
CA GLY A 7 11.99 -3.40 -9.27
C GLY A 7 12.36 -3.86 -7.86
N PHE A 8 12.15 -2.97 -6.89
CA PHE A 8 12.42 -3.22 -5.47
C PHE A 8 11.39 -2.47 -4.63
N GLN A 9 10.36 -3.21 -4.20
CA GLN A 9 9.14 -2.67 -3.62
C GLN A 9 9.04 -2.99 -2.13
N HIS A 10 8.96 -1.97 -1.28
CA HIS A 10 8.63 -2.13 0.14
C HIS A 10 8.10 -0.82 0.71
N GLU A 11 7.05 -0.91 1.53
CA GLU A 11 6.53 0.20 2.32
C GLU A 11 6.93 -0.03 3.79
N THR A 12 7.66 0.91 4.37
CA THR A 12 8.13 0.76 5.75
C THR A 12 7.28 1.53 6.76
N ASN A 13 6.71 0.80 7.71
CA ASN A 13 6.24 1.34 8.98
C ASN A 13 7.37 1.24 10.01
N THR A 14 8.04 2.35 10.30
CA THR A 14 9.20 2.37 11.23
C THR A 14 8.82 2.09 12.68
N PHE A 15 7.52 2.08 12.99
CA PHE A 15 6.98 1.77 14.33
C PHE A 15 6.54 0.32 14.46
N ALA A 16 6.49 -0.45 13.36
CA ALA A 16 6.22 -1.88 13.39
C ALA A 16 7.43 -2.65 13.96
N LEU A 17 7.20 -3.89 14.37
CA LEU A 17 8.22 -4.71 15.05
C LEU A 17 9.00 -5.61 14.09
N ASN A 18 8.31 -6.17 13.09
CA ASN A 18 8.86 -7.21 12.23
C ASN A 18 9.50 -6.62 10.98
N LYS A 19 10.81 -6.84 10.82
CA LYS A 19 11.60 -6.34 9.68
C LYS A 19 11.40 -7.17 8.41
N ALA A 20 11.63 -6.56 7.25
CA ALA A 20 11.63 -7.26 5.96
C ALA A 20 13.03 -7.84 5.66
N GLY A 21 13.15 -9.15 5.80
CA GLY A 21 14.34 -9.94 5.45
C GLY A 21 14.30 -10.49 4.01
N TRP A 22 15.41 -11.08 3.58
CA TRP A 22 15.55 -11.64 2.23
C TRP A 22 14.42 -12.61 1.84
N ASP A 23 14.03 -13.49 2.76
CA ASP A 23 12.98 -14.49 2.51
C ASP A 23 11.59 -13.87 2.26
N ASN A 24 11.30 -12.69 2.82
CA ASN A 24 10.06 -11.97 2.55
C ASN A 24 10.02 -11.55 1.07
N PHE A 25 11.13 -11.01 0.57
CA PHE A 25 11.28 -10.60 -0.83
C PHE A 25 11.22 -11.79 -1.81
N VAL A 26 11.86 -12.91 -1.48
CA VAL A 26 11.79 -14.13 -2.30
C VAL A 26 10.35 -14.60 -2.48
N LYS A 27 9.53 -14.51 -1.42
CA LYS A 27 8.14 -14.97 -1.41
C LYS A 27 7.15 -13.98 -2.00
N GLY A 28 7.44 -12.68 -2.02
CA GLY A 28 6.52 -11.63 -2.50
C GLY A 28 5.46 -11.21 -1.47
N GLU A 29 4.98 -12.12 -0.61
CA GLU A 29 4.02 -11.87 0.48
C GLU A 29 2.79 -11.03 0.07
N GLY A 30 2.04 -11.52 -0.92
CA GLY A 30 0.87 -10.80 -1.47
C GLY A 30 1.16 -10.06 -2.79
N PHE A 31 2.43 -9.91 -3.12
CA PHE A 31 2.93 -9.53 -4.44
C PHE A 31 3.46 -10.75 -5.21
N PRO A 32 3.72 -10.64 -6.53
CA PRO A 32 4.45 -11.67 -7.26
C PRO A 32 5.76 -12.06 -6.56
N ALA A 33 6.10 -13.34 -6.59
CA ALA A 33 7.38 -13.82 -6.08
C ALA A 33 8.55 -13.22 -6.89
N MET A 34 9.73 -13.18 -6.28
CA MET A 34 10.94 -12.60 -6.88
C MET A 34 11.24 -13.19 -8.27
N GLN A 35 11.31 -12.33 -9.28
CA GLN A 35 11.64 -12.70 -10.66
C GLN A 35 13.03 -12.19 -11.04
N HIS A 36 13.75 -12.97 -11.85
CA HIS A 36 15.08 -12.61 -12.36
C HIS A 36 15.14 -12.73 -13.88
N GLY A 37 15.88 -11.83 -14.51
CA GLY A 37 16.12 -11.86 -15.95
C GLY A 37 14.81 -11.94 -16.75
N GLU A 38 14.79 -12.77 -17.80
CA GLU A 38 13.65 -12.88 -18.71
C GLU A 38 12.33 -13.28 -18.04
N LYS A 39 12.35 -13.89 -16.84
CA LYS A 39 11.11 -14.17 -16.10
C LYS A 39 10.35 -12.90 -15.70
N MET A 40 11.02 -11.75 -15.62
CA MET A 40 10.33 -10.47 -15.42
C MET A 40 9.32 -10.17 -16.54
N PHE A 41 9.46 -10.73 -17.74
CA PHE A 41 8.47 -10.54 -18.81
C PHE A 41 7.12 -11.20 -18.51
N GLU A 42 7.06 -12.17 -17.60
CA GLU A 42 5.79 -12.73 -17.11
C GLU A 42 4.95 -11.68 -16.35
N LEU A 43 5.59 -10.63 -15.84
CA LEU A 43 4.92 -9.52 -15.16
C LEU A 43 4.18 -8.57 -16.13
N ALA A 44 4.40 -8.67 -17.45
CA ALA A 44 3.78 -7.79 -18.44
C ALA A 44 2.25 -7.77 -18.32
N GLU A 45 1.64 -8.92 -17.99
CA GLU A 45 0.18 -9.07 -17.88
C GLU A 45 -0.36 -8.76 -16.48
N THR A 46 0.51 -8.37 -15.54
CA THR A 46 0.13 -8.03 -14.17
C THR A 46 -0.13 -6.53 -14.07
N ASN A 47 -1.17 -6.12 -13.33
CA ASN A 47 -1.42 -4.70 -13.05
C ASN A 47 -0.40 -4.14 -12.03
N ILE A 48 0.86 -4.03 -12.42
CA ILE A 48 1.95 -3.38 -11.69
C ILE A 48 2.72 -2.44 -12.64
N PRO A 49 3.49 -1.46 -12.14
CA PRO A 49 4.16 -0.49 -13.00
C PRO A 49 5.17 -1.14 -13.94
N ALA A 50 5.96 -2.11 -13.45
CA ALA A 50 6.85 -2.88 -14.32
C ALA A 50 6.14 -3.53 -15.51
N GLY A 51 4.93 -4.08 -15.29
CA GLY A 51 4.14 -4.68 -16.36
C GLY A 51 3.74 -3.67 -17.43
N GLY A 52 3.22 -2.52 -17.01
CA GLY A 52 2.85 -1.42 -17.90
C GLY A 52 4.03 -0.85 -18.70
N PHE A 53 5.19 -0.67 -18.06
CA PHE A 53 6.41 -0.21 -18.72
C PHE A 53 6.91 -1.22 -19.75
N ILE A 54 6.97 -2.51 -19.38
CA ILE A 54 7.39 -3.60 -20.28
C ILE A 54 6.51 -3.64 -21.53
N GLN A 55 5.18 -3.57 -21.36
CA GLN A 55 4.24 -3.57 -22.48
C GLN A 55 4.45 -2.36 -23.40
N ALA A 56 4.60 -1.15 -22.85
CA ALA A 56 4.78 0.07 -23.64
C ALA A 56 6.12 0.07 -24.40
N ALA A 57 7.23 -0.19 -23.71
CA ALA A 57 8.56 -0.17 -24.32
C ALA A 57 8.76 -1.27 -25.38
N SER A 58 8.12 -2.44 -25.20
CA SER A 58 8.19 -3.54 -26.17
C SER A 58 7.47 -3.21 -27.48
N ARG A 59 6.38 -2.43 -27.45
CA ARG A 59 5.63 -2.02 -28.65
C ARG A 59 6.47 -1.16 -29.59
N ASP A 60 7.37 -0.35 -29.04
CA ASP A 60 8.24 0.56 -29.79
C ASP A 60 9.59 -0.08 -30.16
N GLY A 61 9.76 -1.38 -29.91
CA GLY A 61 10.93 -2.14 -30.36
C GLY A 61 12.22 -1.89 -29.56
N HIS A 62 12.11 -1.34 -28.34
CA HIS A 62 13.26 -1.20 -27.46
C HIS A 62 13.76 -2.57 -26.96
N THR A 63 15.07 -2.67 -26.71
CA THR A 63 15.65 -3.87 -26.08
C THR A 63 15.58 -3.73 -24.57
N LEU A 64 14.75 -4.52 -23.92
CA LEU A 64 14.65 -4.55 -22.46
C LEU A 64 15.71 -5.48 -21.87
N LEU A 65 16.39 -5.01 -20.83
CA LEU A 65 17.44 -5.72 -20.10
C LEU A 65 16.94 -5.97 -18.66
N PRO A 66 16.14 -7.03 -18.44
CA PRO A 66 15.59 -7.32 -17.13
C PRO A 66 16.65 -7.84 -16.15
N VAL A 67 16.59 -7.35 -14.91
CA VAL A 67 17.52 -7.74 -13.85
C VAL A 67 16.81 -8.53 -12.76
N ILE A 68 16.03 -7.85 -11.94
CA ILE A 68 15.28 -8.42 -10.83
C ILE A 68 14.02 -7.59 -10.60
N TRP A 69 12.91 -8.25 -10.26
CA TRP A 69 11.75 -7.60 -9.67
C TRP A 69 11.40 -8.32 -8.39
N THR A 70 11.26 -7.59 -7.29
CA THR A 70 10.95 -8.17 -5.99
C THR A 70 10.17 -7.21 -5.11
N ALA A 71 9.30 -7.76 -4.28
CA ALA A 71 8.48 -7.03 -3.33
C ALA A 71 8.36 -7.80 -2.02
N ALA A 72 8.11 -7.11 -0.92
CA ALA A 72 7.71 -7.72 0.35
C ALA A 72 6.48 -6.98 0.90
N SER A 73 5.68 -7.67 1.72
CA SER A 73 4.56 -7.04 2.41
C SER A 73 5.04 -5.86 3.26
N PRO A 74 4.24 -4.80 3.41
CA PRO A 74 4.56 -3.70 4.31
C PRO A 74 4.87 -4.20 5.73
N SER A 75 5.92 -3.64 6.33
CA SER A 75 6.47 -4.08 7.62
C SER A 75 7.41 -3.03 8.20
N ALA A 76 8.16 -3.37 9.26
CA ALA A 76 9.29 -2.57 9.70
C ALA A 76 10.43 -2.57 8.66
N GLN A 77 11.53 -1.89 8.98
CA GLN A 77 12.64 -1.61 8.08
C GLN A 77 13.13 -2.85 7.31
N VAL A 78 13.56 -2.63 6.07
CA VAL A 78 14.29 -3.64 5.31
C VAL A 78 15.62 -3.93 5.99
N THR A 79 15.91 -5.20 6.24
CA THR A 79 17.19 -5.61 6.82
C THR A 79 18.37 -5.18 5.94
N GLN A 80 19.49 -4.82 6.56
CA GLN A 80 20.69 -4.42 5.83
C GLN A 80 21.14 -5.50 4.83
N GLU A 81 21.06 -6.78 5.21
CA GLU A 81 21.42 -7.91 4.33
C GLU A 81 20.55 -7.95 3.07
N ALA A 82 19.22 -7.91 3.23
CA ALA A 82 18.30 -7.95 2.10
C ALA A 82 18.49 -6.75 1.17
N TYR A 83 18.58 -5.54 1.75
CA TYR A 83 18.78 -4.30 1.00
C TYR A 83 20.07 -4.34 0.18
N GLU A 84 21.21 -4.61 0.82
CA GLU A 84 22.51 -4.63 0.15
C GLU A 84 22.58 -5.71 -0.94
N ARG A 85 21.98 -6.88 -0.69
CA ARG A 85 21.94 -7.97 -1.68
C ARG A 85 21.11 -7.62 -2.91
N ILE A 86 19.95 -7.00 -2.75
CA ILE A 86 19.08 -6.61 -3.87
C ILE A 86 19.73 -5.46 -4.64
N CYS A 87 20.19 -4.40 -3.95
CA CYS A 87 20.88 -3.28 -4.58
C CYS A 87 22.13 -3.75 -5.35
N GLN A 88 22.94 -4.64 -4.77
CA GLN A 88 24.14 -5.16 -5.44
C GLN A 88 23.81 -5.89 -6.75
N GLN A 89 22.72 -6.64 -6.81
CA GLN A 89 22.29 -7.30 -8.05
C GLN A 89 21.94 -6.28 -9.15
N ILE A 90 21.16 -5.26 -8.80
CA ILE A 90 20.75 -4.20 -9.71
C ILE A 90 21.97 -3.42 -10.23
N ILE A 91 22.84 -2.97 -9.32
CA ILE A 91 24.00 -2.14 -9.64
C ILE A 91 25.07 -2.92 -10.41
N ALA A 92 25.31 -4.19 -10.09
CA ALA A 92 26.26 -5.02 -10.82
C ALA A 92 25.83 -5.20 -12.28
N GLN A 93 24.54 -5.48 -12.52
CA GLN A 93 24.00 -5.63 -13.87
C GLN A 93 24.04 -4.32 -14.65
N ALA A 94 23.72 -3.17 -14.03
CA ALA A 94 23.85 -1.87 -14.69
C ALA A 94 25.29 -1.60 -15.16
N ARG A 95 26.28 -1.92 -14.32
CA ARG A 95 27.71 -1.75 -14.63
C ARG A 95 28.18 -2.63 -15.79
N GLU A 96 27.74 -3.88 -15.81
CA GLU A 96 28.10 -4.86 -16.84
C GLU A 96 27.44 -4.52 -18.18
N LEU A 97 26.13 -4.26 -18.16
CA LEU A 97 25.32 -4.12 -19.36
C LEU A 97 25.46 -2.74 -20.02
N LYS A 98 25.81 -1.70 -19.25
CA LYS A 98 25.92 -0.30 -19.70
C LYS A 98 24.68 0.11 -20.53
N PRO A 99 23.51 0.21 -19.89
CA PRO A 99 22.27 0.49 -20.61
C PRO A 99 22.24 1.93 -21.14
N ASP A 100 21.44 2.17 -22.18
CA ASP A 100 21.18 3.51 -22.71
C ASP A 100 20.21 4.30 -21.81
N ALA A 101 19.40 3.60 -21.02
CA ALA A 101 18.46 4.15 -20.05
C ALA A 101 18.16 3.13 -18.93
N VAL A 102 17.70 3.61 -17.79
CA VAL A 102 17.30 2.80 -16.64
C VAL A 102 15.85 3.12 -16.28
N TYR A 103 15.06 2.09 -16.07
CA TYR A 103 13.75 2.18 -15.43
C TYR A 103 13.74 1.36 -14.13
N LEU A 104 13.30 1.98 -13.05
CA LEU A 104 13.13 1.36 -11.75
C LEU A 104 11.66 1.43 -11.32
N ASP A 105 11.10 0.28 -10.97
CA ASP A 105 9.80 0.16 -10.33
C ASP A 105 10.00 0.14 -8.80
N LEU A 106 9.86 1.30 -8.15
CA LEU A 106 10.09 1.48 -6.71
C LEU A 106 8.81 1.87 -5.98
N HIS A 107 8.77 1.66 -4.66
CA HIS A 107 7.62 2.09 -3.86
C HIS A 107 7.70 3.59 -3.56
N GLY A 108 8.86 4.03 -3.06
CA GLY A 108 9.12 5.39 -2.62
C GLY A 108 8.96 5.61 -1.12
N ALA A 109 8.75 4.55 -0.33
CA ALA A 109 8.57 4.63 1.13
C ALA A 109 9.41 3.59 1.87
N MET A 110 10.50 3.14 1.28
CA MET A 110 11.39 2.15 1.88
C MET A 110 12.37 2.82 2.84
N VAL A 111 12.40 2.31 4.07
CA VAL A 111 13.45 2.60 5.04
C VAL A 111 14.23 1.31 5.27
N ALA A 112 15.55 1.34 5.06
CA ALA A 112 16.43 0.24 5.43
C ALA A 112 16.99 0.49 6.84
N GLU A 113 17.48 -0.56 7.51
CA GLU A 113 18.08 -0.42 8.86
C GLU A 113 19.17 0.65 8.96
N HIS A 114 19.89 0.87 7.87
CA HIS A 114 21.03 1.79 7.76
C HIS A 114 20.79 2.98 6.83
N TYR A 115 19.59 3.12 6.25
CA TYR A 115 19.21 4.25 5.39
C TYR A 115 17.76 4.68 5.62
N ASP A 116 17.57 5.96 5.96
CA ASP A 116 16.23 6.57 6.06
C ASP A 116 15.51 6.64 4.71
N ASP A 117 16.27 6.72 3.62
CA ASP A 117 15.79 6.83 2.25
C ASP A 117 16.40 5.70 1.41
N GLY A 118 15.70 4.57 1.39
CA GLY A 118 16.14 3.37 0.66
C GLY A 118 16.17 3.60 -0.85
N GLU A 119 15.18 4.31 -1.39
CA GLU A 119 15.11 4.62 -2.82
C GLU A 119 16.19 5.63 -3.26
N GLY A 120 16.37 6.71 -2.51
CA GLY A 120 17.37 7.74 -2.82
C GLY A 120 18.79 7.20 -2.80
N GLU A 121 19.13 6.30 -1.87
CA GLU A 121 20.44 5.65 -1.87
C GLU A 121 20.63 4.71 -3.07
N LEU A 122 19.61 3.93 -3.46
CA LEU A 122 19.68 3.11 -4.67
C LEU A 122 19.86 4.00 -5.92
N LEU A 123 19.14 5.11 -6.00
CA LEU A 123 19.22 6.07 -7.10
C LEU A 123 20.60 6.74 -7.16
N ARG A 124 21.20 7.10 -6.01
CA ARG A 124 22.57 7.63 -5.93
C ARG A 124 23.58 6.62 -6.50
N ARG A 125 23.53 5.37 -6.04
CA ARG A 125 24.41 4.28 -6.53
C ARG A 125 24.22 4.04 -8.02
N MET A 126 22.98 4.09 -8.50
CA MET A 126 22.66 3.93 -9.92
C MET A 126 23.26 5.08 -10.74
N ARG A 127 23.04 6.34 -10.33
CA ARG A 127 23.59 7.53 -10.98
C ARG A 127 25.12 7.47 -11.08
N GLU A 128 25.80 7.10 -10.00
CA GLU A 128 27.25 6.88 -10.01
C GLU A 128 27.71 5.79 -10.98
N THR A 129 26.86 4.78 -11.21
CA THR A 129 27.18 3.63 -12.07
C THR A 129 26.95 3.93 -13.55
N VAL A 130 25.86 4.62 -13.90
CA VAL A 130 25.47 4.89 -15.30
C VAL A 130 25.86 6.27 -15.81
N GLY A 131 26.33 7.16 -14.93
CA GLY A 131 26.75 8.53 -15.24
C GLY A 131 25.59 9.51 -15.41
N ASP A 132 25.93 10.79 -15.57
CA ASP A 132 24.97 11.91 -15.55
C ASP A 132 24.07 12.00 -16.78
N HIS A 133 24.46 11.37 -17.89
CA HIS A 133 23.74 11.46 -19.16
C HIS A 133 22.71 10.36 -19.38
N THR A 134 22.83 9.22 -18.68
CA THR A 134 21.91 8.09 -18.83
C THR A 134 20.59 8.40 -18.12
N PRO A 135 19.43 8.42 -18.79
CA PRO A 135 18.16 8.67 -18.13
C PRO A 135 17.85 7.59 -17.08
N ILE A 136 17.44 8.01 -15.89
CA ILE A 136 16.93 7.13 -14.82
C ILE A 136 15.48 7.53 -14.54
N ILE A 137 14.54 6.66 -14.90
CA ILE A 137 13.11 6.92 -14.74
C ILE A 137 12.53 5.99 -13.69
N VAL A 138 11.65 6.54 -12.84
CA VAL A 138 11.09 5.79 -11.70
C VAL A 138 9.57 5.91 -11.69
N SER A 139 8.89 4.78 -11.55
CA SER A 139 7.49 4.78 -11.10
C SER A 139 7.44 4.63 -9.59
N LEU A 140 6.51 5.32 -8.94
CA LEU A 140 6.33 5.34 -7.49
C LEU A 140 4.89 5.06 -7.10
N ASP A 141 4.71 4.55 -5.88
CA ASP A 141 3.43 4.49 -5.20
C ASP A 141 2.95 5.91 -4.83
N LEU A 142 1.64 6.14 -4.66
CA LEU A 142 1.15 7.43 -4.15
C LEU A 142 1.55 7.65 -2.68
N HIS A 143 1.83 6.59 -1.93
CA HIS A 143 2.31 6.65 -0.55
C HIS A 143 3.81 6.99 -0.46
N ALA A 144 4.49 7.24 -1.57
CA ALA A 144 5.90 7.59 -1.57
C ALA A 144 6.22 8.81 -0.67
N ASN A 145 7.17 8.66 0.24
CA ASN A 145 7.81 9.76 0.95
C ASN A 145 8.98 10.29 0.11
N VAL A 146 8.66 10.95 -0.99
CA VAL A 146 9.65 11.42 -1.99
C VAL A 146 10.68 12.34 -1.32
N THR A 147 11.98 12.05 -1.41
CA THR A 147 13.05 12.85 -0.79
C THR A 147 13.74 13.77 -1.79
N ASN A 148 14.54 14.71 -1.27
CA ASN A 148 15.44 15.50 -2.12
C ASN A 148 16.48 14.64 -2.85
N ALA A 149 16.95 13.54 -2.24
CA ALA A 149 17.91 12.64 -2.89
C ALA A 149 17.28 11.92 -4.08
N MET A 150 16.03 11.47 -3.96
CA MET A 150 15.27 10.89 -5.09
C MET A 150 15.10 11.90 -6.22
N LEU A 151 14.64 13.12 -5.91
CA LEU A 151 14.48 14.23 -6.86
C LEU A 151 15.80 14.68 -7.52
N HIS A 152 16.94 14.44 -6.87
CA HIS A 152 18.24 14.84 -7.39
C HIS A 152 18.87 13.76 -8.30
N HIS A 153 18.72 12.48 -7.95
CA HIS A 153 19.42 11.39 -8.64
C HIS A 153 18.61 10.78 -9.78
N ALA A 154 17.27 10.78 -9.69
CA ALA A 154 16.41 10.39 -10.81
C ALA A 154 16.42 11.47 -11.90
N THR A 155 16.30 11.04 -13.16
CA THR A 155 16.05 11.98 -14.27
C THR A 155 14.60 12.46 -14.24
N ALA A 156 13.66 11.55 -13.98
CA ALA A 156 12.27 11.90 -13.71
C ALA A 156 11.53 10.77 -12.96
N MET A 157 10.47 11.13 -12.24
CA MET A 157 9.65 10.21 -11.46
C MET A 157 8.16 10.48 -11.68
N VAL A 158 7.33 9.43 -11.65
CA VAL A 158 5.87 9.54 -11.77
C VAL A 158 5.18 8.62 -10.77
N ALA A 159 4.16 9.13 -10.08
CA ALA A 159 3.41 8.37 -9.07
C ALA A 159 2.03 7.93 -9.55
N PHE A 160 1.47 6.94 -8.84
CA PHE A 160 0.05 6.55 -8.96
C PHE A 160 -0.87 7.75 -8.71
N ARG A 161 -2.08 7.67 -9.28
CA ARG A 161 -3.15 8.67 -9.09
C ARG A 161 -4.38 8.11 -8.41
N THR A 162 -4.36 6.82 -8.07
CA THR A 162 -5.49 6.18 -7.42
C THR A 162 -5.10 5.50 -6.11
N TYR A 163 -5.97 5.65 -5.12
CA TYR A 163 -5.97 4.87 -3.89
C TYR A 163 -7.42 4.52 -3.54
N PRO A 164 -7.85 3.25 -3.70
CA PRO A 164 -7.06 2.05 -4.02
C PRO A 164 -6.29 2.11 -5.34
N HIS A 165 -5.12 1.45 -5.40
CA HIS A 165 -4.27 1.46 -6.59
C HIS A 165 -4.86 0.57 -7.69
N VAL A 166 -5.53 1.20 -8.65
CA VAL A 166 -6.06 0.54 -9.84
C VAL A 166 -5.33 0.95 -11.12
N ASP A 167 -4.50 2.00 -11.05
CA ASP A 167 -3.78 2.59 -12.18
C ASP A 167 -2.28 2.23 -12.24
N MET A 168 -1.84 1.20 -11.52
CA MET A 168 -0.42 0.83 -11.42
C MET A 168 0.25 0.59 -12.78
N ALA A 169 -0.34 -0.24 -13.65
CA ALA A 169 0.20 -0.46 -15.00
C ALA A 169 0.12 0.81 -15.87
N ALA A 170 -0.90 1.65 -15.71
CA ALA A 170 -0.99 2.92 -16.42
C ALA A 170 0.14 3.88 -16.00
N THR A 171 0.56 3.87 -14.73
CA THR A 171 1.73 4.63 -14.27
C THR A 171 3.03 4.10 -14.88
N GLY A 172 3.17 2.79 -15.04
CA GLY A 172 4.29 2.19 -15.79
C GLY A 172 4.37 2.68 -17.24
N GLN A 173 3.23 2.80 -17.92
CA GLN A 173 3.14 3.36 -19.27
C GLN A 173 3.53 4.85 -19.29
N LYS A 174 3.07 5.63 -18.31
CA LYS A 174 3.48 7.04 -18.16
C LYS A 174 4.98 7.20 -17.88
N ALA A 175 5.56 6.30 -17.09
CA ALA A 175 7.01 6.28 -16.86
C ALA A 175 7.76 6.07 -18.18
N TYR A 176 7.27 5.19 -19.06
CA TYR A 176 7.83 5.02 -20.39
C TYR A 176 7.68 6.29 -21.27
N GLU A 177 6.52 6.94 -21.28
CA GLU A 177 6.33 8.22 -21.98
C GLU A 177 7.30 9.30 -21.47
N LEU A 178 7.52 9.35 -20.16
CA LEU A 178 8.46 10.27 -19.52
C LEU A 178 9.92 9.98 -19.88
N LEU A 179 10.28 8.69 -20.07
CA LEU A 179 11.57 8.30 -20.64
C LEU A 179 11.76 8.87 -22.04
N LEU A 180 10.76 8.75 -22.91
CA LEU A 180 10.83 9.29 -24.27
C LEU A 180 10.98 10.81 -24.27
N ASN A 181 10.26 11.50 -23.37
CA ASN A 181 10.41 12.94 -23.20
C ASN A 181 11.84 13.32 -22.76
N ALA A 182 12.41 12.61 -21.78
CA ALA A 182 13.78 12.83 -21.32
C ALA A 182 14.85 12.51 -22.39
N ALA A 183 14.57 11.56 -23.28
CA ALA A 183 15.46 11.24 -24.40
C ALA A 183 15.44 12.32 -25.49
N ASN A 184 14.36 13.10 -25.60
CA ASN A 184 14.24 14.19 -26.58
C ASN A 184 14.81 15.53 -26.07
N GLY A 185 15.10 15.65 -24.78
CA GLY A 185 15.70 16.85 -24.20
C GLY A 185 15.65 16.86 -22.67
N PRO A 186 16.38 17.79 -22.03
CA PRO A 186 16.37 17.91 -20.58
C PRO A 186 14.97 18.32 -20.07
N LEU A 187 14.56 17.72 -18.96
CA LEU A 187 13.32 18.06 -18.26
C LEU A 187 13.65 19.01 -17.10
N ILE A 188 12.90 20.11 -17.03
CA ILE A 188 12.93 21.05 -15.89
C ILE A 188 12.06 20.46 -14.79
N GLN A 189 12.61 20.36 -13.59
CA GLN A 189 11.96 19.82 -12.40
C GLN A 189 11.58 20.94 -11.44
N GLU A 190 10.36 20.88 -10.90
CA GLU A 190 9.95 21.68 -9.74
C GLU A 190 9.26 20.79 -8.71
N SER A 191 9.35 21.13 -7.43
CA SER A 191 8.69 20.40 -6.35
C SER A 191 8.27 21.32 -5.20
N ALA A 192 7.26 20.90 -4.45
CA ALA A 192 6.76 21.61 -3.28
C ALA A 192 6.27 20.62 -2.20
N ARG A 193 6.70 20.87 -0.96
CA ARG A 193 6.30 20.11 0.24
C ARG A 193 4.96 20.61 0.79
N ILE A 194 4.16 19.70 1.35
CA ILE A 194 2.94 20.02 2.09
C ILE A 194 3.25 20.07 3.60
N PRO A 195 2.79 21.09 4.35
CA PRO A 195 3.23 21.34 5.73
C PRO A 195 2.47 20.53 6.79
N PHE A 196 1.82 19.43 6.42
CA PHE A 196 1.10 18.54 7.32
C PHE A 196 1.10 17.10 6.79
N LEU A 197 1.11 16.11 7.68
CA LEU A 197 0.87 14.72 7.34
C LEU A 197 -0.60 14.50 7.03
N ILE A 198 -0.88 13.63 6.06
CA ILE A 198 -2.22 13.19 5.69
C ILE A 198 -2.38 11.76 6.23
N PRO A 199 -3.47 11.41 6.93
CA PRO A 199 -3.71 10.04 7.36
C PRO A 199 -4.06 9.17 6.14
N ILE A 200 -3.63 7.91 6.11
CA ILE A 200 -3.87 6.98 4.99
C ILE A 200 -5.35 6.95 4.60
N ASN A 201 -6.25 6.88 5.58
CA ASN A 201 -7.69 6.83 5.34
C ASN A 201 -8.22 8.05 4.56
N GLY A 202 -7.58 9.22 4.70
CA GLY A 202 -7.94 10.46 4.01
C GLY A 202 -7.42 10.53 2.57
N MET A 203 -6.55 9.62 2.16
CA MET A 203 -5.94 9.60 0.82
C MET A 203 -6.82 8.91 -0.24
N CYS A 204 -7.97 8.35 0.16
CA CYS A 204 -8.85 7.59 -0.74
C CYS A 204 -9.36 8.45 -1.90
N THR A 205 -8.93 8.16 -3.12
CA THR A 205 -9.24 8.95 -4.33
C THR A 205 -10.68 8.76 -4.83
N PHE A 206 -11.48 7.93 -4.15
CA PHE A 206 -12.93 7.86 -4.36
C PHE A 206 -13.70 8.91 -3.55
N MET A 207 -13.05 9.57 -2.60
CA MET A 207 -13.65 10.50 -1.65
C MET A 207 -12.98 11.87 -1.74
N GLU A 208 -13.71 12.92 -1.34
CA GLU A 208 -13.11 14.25 -1.19
C GLU A 208 -12.23 14.30 0.07
N PRO A 209 -11.15 15.11 0.08
CA PRO A 209 -10.71 16.00 -1.01
C PRO A 209 -9.81 15.32 -2.06
N ALA A 210 -9.34 14.10 -1.80
CA ALA A 210 -8.38 13.42 -2.68
C ALA A 210 -8.90 13.30 -4.13
N LYS A 211 -10.17 12.96 -4.30
CA LYS A 211 -10.82 12.88 -5.62
C LYS A 211 -10.68 14.17 -6.41
N GLY A 212 -11.12 15.32 -5.87
CA GLY A 212 -11.02 16.60 -6.53
C GLY A 212 -9.57 17.03 -6.79
N ILE A 213 -8.65 16.71 -5.88
CA ILE A 213 -7.22 17.03 -6.03
C ILE A 213 -6.58 16.25 -7.18
N TYR A 214 -6.85 14.95 -7.32
CA TYR A 214 -6.30 14.16 -8.43
C TYR A 214 -6.98 14.50 -9.77
N GLN A 215 -8.24 14.94 -9.77
CA GLN A 215 -8.88 15.53 -10.96
C GLN A 215 -8.18 16.82 -11.40
N LEU A 216 -7.93 17.73 -10.47
CA LEU A 216 -7.17 18.96 -10.73
C LEU A 216 -5.76 18.65 -11.25
N LEU A 217 -5.08 17.66 -10.66
CA LEU A 217 -3.76 17.22 -11.12
C LEU A 217 -3.80 16.82 -12.61
N GLU A 218 -4.79 16.02 -13.02
CA GLU A 218 -4.95 15.61 -14.42
C GLU A 218 -5.22 16.80 -15.37
N GLU A 219 -5.97 17.80 -14.91
CA GLU A 219 -6.23 19.03 -15.67
C GLU A 219 -4.98 19.91 -15.81
N LEU A 220 -4.19 20.04 -14.73
CA LEU A 220 -2.97 20.84 -14.71
C LEU A 220 -1.85 20.21 -15.54
N GLU A 221 -1.75 18.89 -15.59
CA GLU A 221 -0.76 18.20 -16.42
C GLU A 221 -0.96 18.45 -17.93
N LYS A 222 -2.19 18.75 -18.37
CA LYS A 222 -2.50 19.02 -19.79
C LYS A 222 -2.00 20.39 -20.26
N GLN A 223 -1.42 21.21 -19.38
CA GLN A 223 -0.93 22.54 -19.75
C GLN A 223 0.30 22.43 -20.68
N PRO A 224 0.38 23.25 -21.75
CA PRO A 224 1.53 23.24 -22.65
C PRO A 224 2.85 23.45 -21.90
N GLY A 225 3.84 22.62 -22.21
CA GLY A 225 5.17 22.68 -21.59
C GLY A 225 5.33 21.87 -20.31
N VAL A 226 4.26 21.22 -19.82
CA VAL A 226 4.30 20.25 -18.72
C VAL A 226 4.29 18.82 -19.30
N SER A 227 5.29 18.03 -18.94
CA SER A 227 5.41 16.63 -19.36
C SER A 227 4.78 15.67 -18.37
N SER A 228 4.86 15.98 -17.08
CA SER A 228 4.20 15.19 -16.03
C SER A 228 3.99 16.01 -14.76
N LEU A 229 2.90 15.71 -14.04
CA LEU A 229 2.64 16.23 -12.69
C LEU A 229 2.26 15.06 -11.76
N SER A 230 2.80 15.06 -10.55
CA SER A 230 2.58 14.02 -9.55
C SER A 230 2.37 14.61 -8.16
N PHE A 231 1.58 13.89 -7.36
CA PHE A 231 1.36 14.17 -5.95
C PHE A 231 1.40 12.86 -5.19
N ALA A 232 2.27 12.79 -4.19
CA ALA A 232 2.34 11.71 -3.23
C ALA A 232 1.93 12.26 -1.86
N PRO A 233 0.78 11.82 -1.29
CA PRO A 233 0.40 12.11 0.09
C PRO A 233 1.43 11.65 1.14
N GLY A 234 2.32 10.71 0.79
CA GLY A 234 3.33 10.14 1.68
C GLY A 234 2.75 9.08 2.64
N PHE A 235 3.59 8.16 3.09
CA PHE A 235 3.22 7.12 4.05
C PHE A 235 3.44 7.65 5.48
N PRO A 236 2.37 7.90 6.26
CA PRO A 236 2.42 8.67 7.50
C PRO A 236 2.78 7.78 8.71
N ALA A 237 3.70 6.83 8.53
CA ALA A 237 4.20 5.95 9.58
C ALA A 237 5.72 5.65 9.47
N ALA A 238 6.49 6.61 8.95
CA ALA A 238 7.95 6.51 8.81
C ALA A 238 8.67 7.67 9.51
N ASP A 239 9.33 7.42 10.65
CA ASP A 239 9.98 8.44 11.49
C ASP A 239 11.36 8.85 10.96
N PHE A 240 11.37 9.73 9.96
CA PHE A 240 12.58 10.32 9.39
C PHE A 240 12.36 11.75 8.86
N PRO A 241 13.44 12.54 8.62
CA PRO A 241 13.35 13.99 8.39
C PRO A 241 12.60 14.46 7.14
N GLU A 242 12.34 13.59 6.16
CA GLU A 242 11.63 13.95 4.92
C GLU A 242 10.31 13.18 4.73
N CYS A 243 9.81 12.52 5.77
CA CYS A 243 8.48 11.92 5.77
C CYS A 243 7.40 12.98 5.56
N GLY A 244 6.56 12.79 4.54
CA GLY A 244 5.39 13.62 4.30
C GLY A 244 5.13 13.94 2.82
N PRO A 245 4.06 14.71 2.55
CA PRO A 245 3.53 14.82 1.20
C PRO A 245 4.35 15.76 0.29
N VAL A 246 4.43 15.40 -1.00
CA VAL A 246 5.16 16.16 -2.03
C VAL A 246 4.34 16.26 -3.31
N VAL A 247 4.32 17.46 -3.88
CA VAL A 247 3.92 17.70 -5.27
C VAL A 247 5.20 17.93 -6.09
N TRP A 248 5.31 17.32 -7.26
CA TRP A 248 6.41 17.61 -8.19
C TRP A 248 5.96 17.51 -9.64
N GLY A 249 6.70 18.17 -10.53
CA GLY A 249 6.43 18.17 -11.94
C GLY A 249 7.70 18.24 -12.78
N TYR A 250 7.56 17.80 -14.04
CA TYR A 250 8.60 17.83 -15.06
C TYR A 250 8.05 18.45 -16.33
N GLY A 251 8.89 19.15 -17.11
CA GLY A 251 8.46 19.74 -18.37
C GLY A 251 9.57 20.44 -19.14
N SER A 252 9.24 20.95 -20.32
CA SER A 252 10.15 21.75 -21.15
C SER A 252 10.08 23.25 -20.86
N ASP A 253 9.02 23.72 -20.19
CA ASP A 253 8.82 25.12 -19.80
C ASP A 253 8.77 25.25 -18.27
N GLY A 254 9.86 25.76 -17.68
CA GLY A 254 9.98 25.89 -16.23
C GLY A 254 8.88 26.77 -15.61
N ALA A 255 8.44 27.83 -16.29
CA ALA A 255 7.40 28.71 -15.77
C ALA A 255 6.01 28.05 -15.78
N ALA A 256 5.77 27.12 -16.71
CA ALA A 256 4.57 26.30 -16.72
C ALA A 256 4.61 25.27 -15.57
N VAL A 257 5.73 24.56 -15.42
CA VAL A 257 5.92 23.53 -14.40
C VAL A 257 5.79 24.12 -13.00
N GLU A 258 6.52 25.19 -12.68
CA GLU A 258 6.46 25.90 -11.38
C GLU A 258 5.03 26.31 -11.04
N ARG A 259 4.30 26.87 -12.01
CA ARG A 259 2.92 27.31 -11.82
C ARG A 259 2.00 26.13 -11.49
N THR A 260 2.09 25.02 -12.23
CA THR A 260 1.25 23.85 -11.98
C THR A 260 1.55 23.19 -10.64
N VAL A 261 2.82 23.08 -10.25
CA VAL A 261 3.24 22.56 -8.94
C VAL A 261 2.67 23.43 -7.81
N ARG A 262 2.81 24.76 -7.92
CA ARG A 262 2.26 25.70 -6.94
C ARG A 262 0.74 25.61 -6.84
N MET A 263 0.03 25.59 -7.97
CA MET A 263 -1.44 25.52 -7.98
C MET A 263 -1.96 24.25 -7.29
N LEU A 264 -1.35 23.10 -7.57
CA LEU A 264 -1.75 21.84 -6.95
C LEU A 264 -1.38 21.82 -5.45
N ARG A 265 -0.18 22.29 -5.08
CA ARG A 265 0.22 22.43 -3.67
C ARG A 265 -0.74 23.33 -2.89
N ASP A 266 -1.12 24.46 -3.46
CA ASP A 266 -2.05 25.39 -2.82
C ASP A 266 -3.45 24.77 -2.68
N ALA A 267 -3.92 24.03 -3.69
CA ALA A 267 -5.19 23.30 -3.59
C ALA A 267 -5.17 22.27 -2.45
N VAL A 268 -4.11 21.48 -2.32
CA VAL A 268 -3.94 20.52 -1.22
C VAL A 268 -3.96 21.23 0.13
N CYS A 269 -3.21 22.33 0.26
CA CYS A 269 -3.13 23.09 1.51
C CYS A 269 -4.45 23.78 1.90
N ASN A 270 -5.17 24.33 0.92
CA ASN A 270 -6.46 24.97 1.15
C ASN A 270 -7.54 23.96 1.57
N ALA A 271 -7.37 22.69 1.22
CA ALA A 271 -8.24 21.60 1.62
C ALA A 271 -7.83 20.93 2.95
N GLU A 272 -6.85 21.47 3.70
CA GLU A 272 -6.28 20.82 4.89
C GLU A 272 -7.33 20.22 5.83
N SER A 273 -8.35 20.98 6.23
CA SER A 273 -9.40 20.50 7.14
C SER A 273 -10.17 19.29 6.62
N ALA A 274 -10.32 19.15 5.30
CA ALA A 274 -11.06 18.07 4.67
C ALA A 274 -10.26 16.77 4.60
N TRP A 275 -8.94 16.79 4.78
CA TRP A 275 -8.11 15.58 4.85
C TRP A 275 -8.24 14.84 6.18
N ALA A 276 -8.87 15.43 7.19
CA ALA A 276 -9.13 14.77 8.47
C ALA A 276 -10.17 13.66 8.33
N VAL A 277 -9.99 12.57 9.08
CA VAL A 277 -10.88 11.40 9.05
C VAL A 277 -11.54 11.23 10.40
N GLU A 278 -12.85 10.97 10.38
CA GLU A 278 -13.59 10.55 11.57
C GLU A 278 -13.38 9.05 11.80
N PHE A 279 -12.95 8.71 13.01
CA PHE A 279 -12.71 7.34 13.44
C PHE A 279 -13.69 6.95 14.53
N LEU A 280 -14.33 5.80 14.38
CA LEU A 280 -15.20 5.22 15.40
C LEU A 280 -14.42 4.25 16.28
N SER A 281 -14.76 4.17 17.57
CA SER A 281 -14.35 3.03 18.39
C SER A 281 -14.95 1.72 17.84
N PRO A 282 -14.38 0.54 18.16
CA PRO A 282 -14.95 -0.74 17.77
C PRO A 282 -16.44 -0.88 18.14
N GLU A 283 -16.81 -0.46 19.34
CA GLU A 283 -18.18 -0.54 19.85
C GLU A 283 -19.13 0.40 19.09
N GLU A 284 -18.71 1.65 18.84
CA GLU A 284 -19.50 2.61 18.05
C GLU A 284 -19.69 2.14 16.60
N ALA A 285 -18.63 1.60 15.98
CA ALA A 285 -18.70 1.08 14.62
C ALA A 285 -19.68 -0.09 14.50
N VAL A 286 -19.63 -1.05 15.43
CA VAL A 286 -20.56 -2.19 15.46
C VAL A 286 -22.00 -1.74 15.70
N ALA A 287 -22.23 -0.87 16.69
CA ALA A 287 -23.55 -0.36 17.00
C ALA A 287 -24.16 0.42 15.81
N GLN A 288 -23.37 1.27 15.17
CA GLN A 288 -23.80 2.00 13.97
C GLN A 288 -24.05 1.07 12.79
N ALA A 289 -23.20 0.05 12.59
CA ALA A 289 -23.39 -0.94 11.54
C ALA A 289 -24.69 -1.75 11.73
N GLN A 290 -24.98 -2.22 12.95
CA GLN A 290 -26.24 -2.90 13.25
C GLN A 290 -27.45 -2.02 12.94
N LYS A 291 -27.42 -0.74 13.35
CA LYS A 291 -28.50 0.21 13.06
C LYS A 291 -28.74 0.40 11.57
N LEU A 292 -27.67 0.56 10.79
CA LEU A 292 -27.74 0.70 9.32
C LEU A 292 -28.23 -0.58 8.65
N ALA A 293 -27.78 -1.75 9.14
CA ALA A 293 -28.13 -3.05 8.59
C ALA A 293 -29.62 -3.40 8.72
N LEU A 294 -30.37 -2.81 9.67
CA LEU A 294 -31.81 -3.04 9.84
C LEU A 294 -32.65 -2.68 8.61
N THR A 295 -32.21 -1.69 7.82
CA THR A 295 -32.95 -1.20 6.64
C THR A 295 -32.15 -1.34 5.34
N ALA A 296 -30.89 -1.76 5.41
CA ALA A 296 -30.05 -1.93 4.25
C ALA A 296 -30.40 -3.21 3.47
N THR A 297 -30.35 -3.13 2.14
CA THR A 297 -30.47 -4.28 1.23
C THR A 297 -29.11 -4.81 0.76
N ARG A 298 -28.03 -4.22 1.29
CA ARG A 298 -26.63 -4.44 0.94
C ARG A 298 -25.77 -4.38 2.21
N PRO A 299 -24.64 -5.11 2.29
CA PRO A 299 -23.82 -5.17 3.50
C PRO A 299 -23.35 -3.79 3.95
N VAL A 300 -23.32 -3.59 5.27
CA VAL A 300 -22.56 -2.49 5.88
C VAL A 300 -21.14 -2.98 6.12
N ILE A 301 -20.15 -2.20 5.72
CA ILE A 301 -18.74 -2.59 5.85
C ILE A 301 -18.10 -1.79 6.99
N ILE A 302 -17.37 -2.48 7.85
CA ILE A 302 -16.49 -1.90 8.86
C ILE A 302 -15.05 -2.17 8.44
N ALA A 303 -14.30 -1.10 8.17
CA ALA A 303 -12.87 -1.16 7.95
C ALA A 303 -12.14 -1.15 9.29
N ASP A 304 -11.55 -2.27 9.67
CA ASP A 304 -10.66 -2.39 10.83
C ASP A 304 -9.27 -1.88 10.43
N THR A 305 -9.09 -0.57 10.52
CA THR A 305 -8.03 0.12 9.78
C THR A 305 -6.64 -0.01 10.41
N GLN A 306 -6.55 -0.21 11.72
CA GLN A 306 -5.24 -0.29 12.40
C GLN A 306 -4.62 -1.68 12.36
N ASP A 307 -5.41 -2.67 11.97
CA ASP A 307 -4.95 -4.02 11.75
C ASP A 307 -5.03 -4.39 10.27
N ASN A 308 -4.45 -3.52 9.45
CA ASN A 308 -4.36 -3.69 8.01
C ASN A 308 -2.97 -4.25 7.62
N PRO A 309 -2.85 -5.53 7.21
CA PRO A 309 -1.57 -6.09 6.76
C PRO A 309 -0.92 -5.34 5.61
N GLY A 310 -1.72 -4.76 4.71
CA GLY A 310 -1.24 -3.95 3.59
C GLY A 310 -0.78 -2.55 3.97
N ALA A 311 -0.63 -2.25 5.27
CA ALA A 311 0.01 -1.04 5.80
C ALA A 311 0.89 -1.39 7.03
N GLY A 312 1.32 -2.65 7.15
CA GLY A 312 2.20 -3.12 8.22
C GLY A 312 1.48 -3.65 9.46
N GLY A 313 0.16 -3.78 9.45
CA GLY A 313 -0.60 -4.46 10.52
C GLY A 313 -0.29 -5.97 10.61
N SER A 314 -0.56 -6.56 11.76
CA SER A 314 -0.29 -7.98 12.02
C SER A 314 -1.38 -8.89 11.41
N GLY A 315 -2.61 -8.39 11.28
CA GLY A 315 -3.78 -9.11 10.78
C GLY A 315 -4.46 -9.99 11.82
N ASP A 316 -4.03 -9.96 13.07
CA ASP A 316 -4.45 -10.88 14.13
C ASP A 316 -5.14 -10.20 15.33
N THR A 317 -5.38 -8.89 15.28
CA THR A 317 -6.03 -8.21 16.41
C THR A 317 -7.52 -8.51 16.46
N THR A 318 -8.09 -8.45 17.66
CA THR A 318 -9.41 -8.99 17.96
C THR A 318 -10.39 -7.97 18.53
N GLY A 319 -9.97 -6.72 18.76
CA GLY A 319 -10.84 -5.68 19.35
C GLY A 319 -12.21 -5.54 18.69
N ILE A 320 -12.29 -5.59 17.35
CA ILE A 320 -13.57 -5.56 16.64
C ILE A 320 -14.37 -6.87 16.80
N LEU A 321 -13.70 -8.03 16.92
CA LEU A 321 -14.36 -9.31 17.19
C LEU A 321 -14.98 -9.33 18.59
N HIS A 322 -14.30 -8.80 19.61
CA HIS A 322 -14.88 -8.60 20.95
C HIS A 322 -16.12 -7.72 20.91
N ALA A 323 -16.07 -6.60 20.17
CA ALA A 323 -17.22 -5.70 20.01
C ALA A 323 -18.41 -6.39 19.30
N LEU A 324 -18.15 -7.19 18.27
CA LEU A 324 -19.18 -7.98 17.59
C LEU A 324 -19.85 -9.00 18.53
N ILE A 325 -19.05 -9.73 19.32
CA ILE A 325 -19.54 -10.72 20.29
C ILE A 325 -20.39 -10.04 21.37
N ALA A 326 -19.91 -8.93 21.92
CA ALA A 326 -20.62 -8.19 22.97
C ALA A 326 -21.97 -7.63 22.49
N ALA A 327 -22.09 -7.33 21.19
CA ALA A 327 -23.31 -6.80 20.58
C ALA A 327 -24.23 -7.88 19.98
N ASP A 328 -23.88 -9.17 20.09
CA ASP A 328 -24.56 -10.29 19.41
C ASP A 328 -24.82 -9.99 17.91
N ALA A 329 -23.79 -9.51 17.23
CA ALA A 329 -23.91 -9.05 15.85
C ALA A 329 -24.06 -10.23 14.85
N ASN A 330 -24.79 -9.99 13.76
CA ASN A 330 -24.78 -10.87 12.58
C ASN A 330 -23.76 -10.34 11.57
N ALA A 331 -22.58 -10.94 11.54
CA ALA A 331 -21.44 -10.39 10.80
C ALA A 331 -20.49 -11.48 10.27
N ALA A 332 -19.75 -11.14 9.21
CA ALA A 332 -18.57 -11.88 8.80
C ALA A 332 -17.31 -10.99 8.95
N LEU A 333 -16.25 -11.53 9.53
CA LEU A 333 -14.97 -10.87 9.72
C LEU A 333 -13.88 -11.60 8.95
N GLY A 334 -13.02 -10.86 8.25
CA GLY A 334 -11.81 -11.41 7.69
C GLY A 334 -10.80 -10.36 7.20
N LEU A 335 -9.59 -10.76 6.85
CA LEU A 335 -9.01 -12.09 7.07
C LEU A 335 -8.20 -12.04 8.36
N LEU A 336 -8.54 -12.87 9.34
CA LEU A 336 -7.81 -12.92 10.60
C LEU A 336 -6.62 -13.89 10.45
N LEU A 337 -5.42 -13.49 10.88
CA LEU A 337 -4.23 -14.34 10.87
C LEU A 337 -4.16 -15.14 12.17
N ASP A 338 -4.28 -16.47 12.08
CA ASP A 338 -4.01 -17.36 13.21
C ASP A 338 -3.69 -18.79 12.70
N PRO A 339 -2.41 -19.07 12.38
CA PRO A 339 -2.00 -20.38 11.88
C PRO A 339 -2.26 -21.53 12.87
N GLU A 340 -2.24 -21.24 14.17
CA GLU A 340 -2.49 -22.23 15.22
C GLU A 340 -3.98 -22.60 15.26
N ALA A 341 -4.86 -21.61 15.17
CA ALA A 341 -6.30 -21.84 15.10
C ALA A 341 -6.71 -22.59 13.83
N VAL A 342 -6.11 -22.25 12.68
CA VAL A 342 -6.30 -23.00 11.42
C VAL A 342 -5.94 -24.47 11.61
N LYS A 343 -4.76 -24.76 12.18
CA LYS A 343 -4.31 -26.14 12.42
C LYS A 343 -5.27 -26.89 13.35
N ALA A 344 -5.72 -26.27 14.44
CA ALA A 344 -6.66 -26.86 15.39
C ALA A 344 -8.02 -27.15 14.75
N ALA A 345 -8.54 -26.22 13.96
CA ALA A 345 -9.81 -26.35 13.26
C ALA A 345 -9.78 -27.46 12.18
N ILE A 346 -8.68 -27.56 11.43
CA ILE A 346 -8.48 -28.65 10.46
C ILE A 346 -8.46 -30.01 11.17
N ALA A 347 -7.77 -30.11 12.32
CA ALA A 347 -7.72 -31.35 13.09
C ALA A 347 -9.08 -31.74 13.68
N ALA A 348 -9.92 -30.76 14.06
CA ALA A 348 -11.28 -31.01 14.52
C ALA A 348 -12.21 -31.45 13.36
N GLY A 349 -12.09 -30.80 12.20
CA GLY A 349 -12.86 -31.10 10.99
C GLY A 349 -14.15 -30.27 10.85
N LYS A 350 -14.64 -30.13 9.61
CA LYS A 350 -15.85 -29.38 9.26
C LYS A 350 -17.08 -29.88 10.04
N GLY A 351 -17.88 -28.93 10.53
CA GLY A 351 -19.07 -29.13 11.35
C GLY A 351 -18.80 -29.50 12.80
N LYS A 352 -17.53 -29.56 13.24
CA LYS A 352 -17.16 -29.91 14.62
C LYS A 352 -16.88 -28.68 15.48
N PRO A 353 -17.13 -28.76 16.80
CA PRO A 353 -16.70 -27.73 17.73
C PRO A 353 -15.19 -27.77 17.95
N VAL A 354 -14.58 -26.60 18.14
CA VAL A 354 -13.19 -26.43 18.53
C VAL A 354 -13.09 -25.33 19.58
N THR A 355 -12.48 -25.61 20.72
CA THR A 355 -12.22 -24.62 21.78
C THR A 355 -10.78 -24.15 21.66
N LEU A 356 -10.59 -22.85 21.46
CA LEU A 356 -9.26 -22.27 21.23
C LEU A 356 -9.21 -20.78 21.63
N ALA A 357 -8.00 -20.23 21.67
CA ALA A 357 -7.73 -18.81 21.79
C ALA A 357 -7.46 -18.24 20.39
N LEU A 358 -8.42 -17.49 19.84
CA LEU A 358 -8.37 -16.95 18.49
C LEU A 358 -7.74 -15.55 18.45
N GLY A 359 -6.74 -15.35 17.59
CA GLY A 359 -6.04 -14.07 17.39
C GLY A 359 -5.15 -13.67 18.57
N GLY A 360 -4.70 -12.41 18.57
CA GLY A 360 -3.90 -11.81 19.65
C GLY A 360 -2.53 -12.44 19.85
N LYS A 361 -1.87 -12.87 18.76
CA LYS A 361 -0.54 -13.50 18.75
C LYS A 361 0.60 -12.48 18.62
N SER A 362 0.30 -11.26 18.16
CA SER A 362 1.22 -10.14 18.00
C SER A 362 1.53 -9.39 19.30
N ASP A 363 0.96 -9.81 20.44
CA ASP A 363 1.11 -9.17 21.75
C ASP A 363 0.75 -7.67 21.75
N THR A 364 -0.18 -7.25 20.87
CA THR A 364 -0.71 -5.88 20.86
C THR A 364 -1.31 -5.55 22.23
N GLN A 365 -0.75 -4.54 22.91
CA GLN A 365 -1.12 -4.21 24.28
C GLN A 365 -2.62 -3.94 24.43
N GLY A 366 -3.29 -4.72 25.28
CA GLY A 366 -4.72 -4.58 25.54
C GLY A 366 -5.62 -5.14 24.44
N ASP A 367 -5.11 -6.04 23.58
CA ASP A 367 -5.88 -6.79 22.60
C ASP A 367 -5.79 -8.31 22.89
N PRO A 368 -6.61 -8.82 23.83
CA PRO A 368 -6.53 -10.22 24.22
C PRO A 368 -7.18 -11.14 23.19
N ALA A 369 -6.63 -12.34 22.98
CA ALA A 369 -7.29 -13.37 22.17
C ALA A 369 -8.72 -13.68 22.64
N VAL A 370 -9.59 -14.07 21.70
CA VAL A 370 -10.95 -14.53 22.01
C VAL A 370 -10.90 -16.01 22.40
N ASN A 371 -11.13 -16.29 23.68
CA ASN A 371 -11.10 -17.65 24.23
C ASN A 371 -12.52 -18.23 24.30
N ASP A 372 -12.90 -19.03 23.30
CA ASP A 372 -14.25 -19.61 23.25
C ASP A 372 -14.29 -20.90 22.41
N THR A 373 -15.48 -21.49 22.30
CA THR A 373 -15.80 -22.62 21.42
C THR A 373 -16.44 -22.13 20.12
N PHE A 374 -15.84 -22.51 19.01
CA PHE A 374 -16.28 -22.17 17.66
C PHE A 374 -16.75 -23.44 16.93
N ILE A 375 -17.64 -23.28 15.96
CA ILE A 375 -17.96 -24.34 14.99
C ILE A 375 -17.15 -24.12 13.72
N VAL A 376 -16.49 -25.17 13.23
CA VAL A 376 -15.76 -25.11 11.96
C VAL A 376 -16.76 -25.20 10.80
N ASP A 377 -17.12 -24.07 10.20
CA ASP A 377 -18.11 -24.03 9.10
C ASP A 377 -17.49 -24.41 7.75
N GLU A 378 -16.25 -24.01 7.48
CA GLU A 378 -15.56 -24.27 6.21
C GLU A 378 -14.07 -24.53 6.41
N ILE A 379 -13.47 -25.33 5.53
CA ILE A 379 -12.02 -25.55 5.43
C ILE A 379 -11.65 -25.50 3.95
N SER A 380 -10.66 -24.69 3.57
CA SER A 380 -10.15 -24.63 2.21
C SER A 380 -8.62 -24.57 2.18
N GLU A 381 -8.04 -24.84 1.01
CA GLU A 381 -6.59 -24.73 0.79
C GLU A 381 -6.11 -23.27 0.75
N GLY A 382 -7.03 -22.30 0.69
CA GLY A 382 -6.75 -20.85 0.67
C GLY A 382 -6.09 -20.32 -0.60
N LYS A 383 -6.33 -20.98 -1.74
CA LYS A 383 -5.88 -20.53 -3.06
C LYS A 383 -7.05 -19.94 -3.84
N CYS A 384 -6.90 -18.71 -4.33
CA CYS A 384 -7.86 -18.11 -5.25
C CYS A 384 -7.18 -17.18 -6.26
N ARG A 385 -7.99 -16.59 -7.13
CA ARG A 385 -7.57 -15.52 -8.04
C ARG A 385 -8.35 -14.27 -7.65
N PHE A 386 -7.70 -13.11 -7.64
CA PHE A 386 -8.40 -11.85 -7.43
C PHE A 386 -9.24 -11.49 -8.66
N ASP A 387 -10.49 -11.14 -8.43
CA ASP A 387 -11.43 -10.68 -9.46
C ASP A 387 -11.68 -9.17 -9.39
N GLY A 388 -11.40 -8.57 -8.23
CA GLY A 388 -11.48 -7.15 -7.98
C GLY A 388 -10.50 -6.33 -8.84
N PRO A 389 -10.67 -5.00 -8.88
CA PRO A 389 -9.88 -4.14 -9.78
C PRO A 389 -8.40 -4.06 -9.42
N MET A 390 -8.09 -4.02 -8.12
CA MET A 390 -6.72 -3.98 -7.64
C MET A 390 -6.10 -5.38 -7.73
N MET A 391 -4.89 -5.48 -8.29
CA MET A 391 -4.20 -6.76 -8.47
C MET A 391 -5.04 -7.79 -9.26
N HIS A 392 -5.93 -7.31 -10.14
CA HIS A 392 -6.84 -8.15 -10.91
C HIS A 392 -6.10 -9.30 -11.57
N GLY A 393 -6.57 -10.50 -11.27
CA GLY A 393 -6.11 -11.70 -11.93
C GLY A 393 -4.85 -12.34 -11.38
N ILE A 394 -4.27 -11.79 -10.32
CA ILE A 394 -3.17 -12.42 -9.60
C ILE A 394 -3.69 -13.66 -8.86
N ALA A 395 -2.94 -14.76 -8.97
CA ALA A 395 -3.14 -15.94 -8.15
C ALA A 395 -2.56 -15.68 -6.76
N VAL A 396 -3.36 -15.91 -5.72
CA VAL A 396 -2.97 -15.73 -4.32
C VAL A 396 -3.06 -17.07 -3.59
N ASP A 397 -2.12 -17.29 -2.67
CA ASP A 397 -2.09 -18.41 -1.74
C ASP A 397 -1.92 -17.83 -0.33
N VAL A 398 -3.00 -17.87 0.46
CA VAL A 398 -3.01 -17.40 1.85
C VAL A 398 -2.84 -18.56 2.85
N GLY A 399 -2.34 -19.69 2.36
CA GLY A 399 -2.28 -20.97 3.08
C GLY A 399 -3.67 -21.48 3.45
N PRO A 400 -3.77 -22.64 4.14
CA PRO A 400 -5.06 -23.15 4.59
C PRO A 400 -5.90 -22.08 5.32
N VAL A 401 -7.18 -22.05 4.97
CA VAL A 401 -8.19 -21.13 5.52
C VAL A 401 -9.29 -21.94 6.18
N VAL A 402 -9.79 -21.44 7.32
CA VAL A 402 -10.97 -21.99 7.99
C VAL A 402 -11.98 -20.88 8.28
N THR A 403 -13.26 -21.22 8.33
CA THR A 403 -14.28 -20.32 8.89
C THR A 403 -14.73 -20.84 10.23
N LEU A 404 -14.53 -20.03 11.26
CA LEU A 404 -14.92 -20.30 12.63
C LEU A 404 -16.18 -19.49 12.96
N ARG A 405 -17.25 -20.18 13.33
CA ARG A 405 -18.51 -19.53 13.71
C ARG A 405 -18.71 -19.52 15.21
N HIS A 406 -19.04 -18.35 15.73
CA HIS A 406 -19.46 -18.09 17.10
C HIS A 406 -20.83 -17.40 17.04
N CYS A 407 -21.89 -18.05 17.52
CA CYS A 407 -23.27 -17.58 17.35
C CYS A 407 -23.57 -17.19 15.88
N ASN A 408 -23.87 -15.91 15.63
CA ASN A 408 -24.17 -15.33 14.30
C ASN A 408 -22.94 -14.68 13.64
N ILE A 409 -21.75 -14.85 14.21
CA ILE A 409 -20.50 -14.25 13.75
C ILE A 409 -19.67 -15.33 13.05
N LYS A 410 -19.24 -15.06 11.82
CA LYS A 410 -18.33 -15.92 11.06
C LYS A 410 -16.98 -15.24 10.94
N VAL A 411 -15.92 -15.92 11.33
CA VAL A 411 -14.55 -15.41 11.24
C VAL A 411 -13.78 -16.25 10.23
N VAL A 412 -13.36 -15.63 9.12
CA VAL A 412 -12.45 -16.26 8.16
C VAL A 412 -11.03 -16.09 8.67
N VAL A 413 -10.35 -17.22 8.91
CA VAL A 413 -9.02 -17.30 9.51
C VAL A 413 -8.05 -17.93 8.52
N SER A 414 -6.88 -17.31 8.35
CA SER A 414 -5.81 -17.77 7.47
C SER A 414 -4.54 -18.12 8.23
N SER A 415 -3.68 -18.90 7.56
CA SER A 415 -2.38 -19.30 8.07
C SER A 415 -1.22 -18.47 7.50
N VAL A 416 -1.46 -17.67 6.47
CA VAL A 416 -0.49 -16.72 5.92
C VAL A 416 -1.10 -15.33 5.93
N LYS A 417 -0.32 -14.34 6.38
CA LYS A 417 -0.74 -12.94 6.47
C LYS A 417 -1.15 -12.42 5.09
N SER A 418 -2.34 -11.83 5.00
CA SER A 418 -2.84 -11.18 3.79
C SER A 418 -3.81 -10.07 4.14
N GLN A 419 -3.77 -8.98 3.37
CA GLN A 419 -4.76 -7.92 3.45
C GLN A 419 -6.11 -8.41 2.90
N MET A 420 -7.22 -7.95 3.50
CA MET A 420 -8.57 -8.21 2.97
C MET A 420 -8.89 -7.27 1.79
N LEU A 421 -8.27 -7.53 0.64
CA LEU A 421 -8.35 -6.66 -0.54
C LEU A 421 -9.45 -7.04 -1.54
N ASP A 422 -9.88 -8.31 -1.55
CA ASP A 422 -10.80 -8.88 -2.54
C ASP A 422 -11.87 -9.77 -1.87
N ARG A 423 -13.10 -9.71 -2.35
CA ARG A 423 -14.24 -10.50 -1.85
C ARG A 423 -14.03 -12.01 -1.99
N ASN A 424 -13.21 -12.47 -2.92
CA ASN A 424 -12.85 -13.89 -3.06
C ASN A 424 -12.14 -14.43 -1.81
N LEU A 425 -11.52 -13.58 -0.99
CA LEU A 425 -10.95 -13.99 0.29
C LEU A 425 -12.02 -14.40 1.31
N PHE A 426 -13.22 -13.79 1.28
CA PHE A 426 -14.36 -14.31 2.04
C PHE A 426 -14.91 -15.60 1.44
N ARG A 427 -14.92 -15.71 0.10
CA ARG A 427 -15.41 -16.92 -0.60
C ARG A 427 -14.53 -18.14 -0.34
N LEU A 428 -13.24 -17.96 -0.05
CA LEU A 428 -12.36 -19.03 0.47
C LEU A 428 -12.90 -19.64 1.78
N GLY A 429 -13.59 -18.84 2.60
CA GLY A 429 -14.28 -19.27 3.81
C GLY A 429 -15.71 -19.74 3.60
N GLY A 430 -16.17 -19.91 2.35
CA GLY A 430 -17.55 -20.28 2.05
C GLY A 430 -18.57 -19.17 2.34
N ILE A 431 -18.11 -17.93 2.53
CA ILE A 431 -18.96 -16.77 2.78
C ILE A 431 -19.25 -16.06 1.46
N ASN A 432 -20.52 -15.71 1.22
CA ASN A 432 -20.94 -14.89 0.10
C ASN A 432 -21.09 -13.43 0.57
N PRO A 433 -20.12 -12.54 0.31
CA PRO A 433 -20.09 -11.21 0.90
C PRO A 433 -21.35 -10.38 0.64
N GLU A 434 -21.95 -10.55 -0.53
CA GLU A 434 -23.16 -9.84 -0.95
C GLU A 434 -24.40 -10.18 -0.09
N GLN A 435 -24.39 -11.31 0.62
CA GLN A 435 -25.51 -11.80 1.43
C GLN A 435 -25.36 -11.48 2.93
N GLU A 436 -24.23 -10.93 3.35
CA GLU A 436 -23.96 -10.61 4.75
C GLU A 436 -24.62 -9.29 5.17
N SER A 437 -25.04 -9.21 6.44
CA SER A 437 -25.55 -7.95 7.00
C SER A 437 -24.41 -6.96 7.28
N ILE A 438 -23.33 -7.46 7.88
CA ILE A 438 -22.14 -6.70 8.24
C ILE A 438 -20.91 -7.47 7.77
N LEU A 439 -20.00 -6.78 7.10
CA LEU A 439 -18.67 -7.28 6.75
C LEU A 439 -17.63 -6.47 7.51
N VAL A 440 -16.72 -7.14 8.21
CA VAL A 440 -15.54 -6.51 8.80
C VAL A 440 -14.32 -6.91 7.98
N VAL A 441 -13.62 -5.91 7.47
CA VAL A 441 -12.42 -6.09 6.64
C VAL A 441 -11.19 -5.54 7.35
N LYS A 442 -10.15 -6.35 7.46
CA LYS A 442 -8.82 -5.94 7.94
C LYS A 442 -8.04 -5.23 6.82
N SER A 443 -8.42 -3.98 6.58
CA SER A 443 -7.89 -3.11 5.52
C SER A 443 -8.27 -1.65 5.78
N SER A 444 -7.43 -0.70 5.32
CA SER A 444 -7.70 0.74 5.49
C SER A 444 -8.52 1.35 4.33
N VAL A 445 -8.05 1.16 3.08
CA VAL A 445 -8.72 1.72 1.88
C VAL A 445 -8.73 0.73 0.70
N HIS A 446 -7.68 -0.08 0.48
CA HIS A 446 -7.58 -0.99 -0.68
C HIS A 446 -8.84 -1.80 -0.98
N PHE A 447 -9.46 -2.37 0.07
CA PHE A 447 -10.72 -3.12 -0.05
C PHE A 447 -11.82 -2.38 -0.82
N ARG A 448 -11.85 -1.04 -0.78
CA ARG A 448 -12.88 -0.23 -1.44
C ARG A 448 -12.99 -0.50 -2.93
N ALA A 449 -11.92 -0.90 -3.60
CA ALA A 449 -11.95 -1.20 -5.03
C ALA A 449 -12.98 -2.29 -5.37
N ASP A 450 -13.05 -3.33 -4.54
CA ASP A 450 -13.91 -4.49 -4.79
C ASP A 450 -15.18 -4.51 -3.90
N PHE A 451 -15.08 -3.95 -2.69
CA PHE A 451 -16.16 -4.00 -1.71
C PHE A 451 -17.09 -2.77 -1.74
N GLN A 452 -16.62 -1.58 -2.13
CA GLN A 452 -17.47 -0.38 -2.17
C GLN A 452 -18.68 -0.52 -3.10
N PRO A 453 -18.61 -1.19 -4.27
CA PRO A 453 -19.78 -1.40 -5.13
C PRO A 453 -20.92 -2.16 -4.47
N ILE A 454 -20.62 -3.06 -3.52
CA ILE A 454 -21.63 -3.86 -2.80
C ILE A 454 -22.04 -3.25 -1.46
N ALA A 455 -21.35 -2.23 -0.97
CA ALA A 455 -21.62 -1.64 0.33
C ALA A 455 -22.87 -0.75 0.31
N SER A 456 -23.66 -0.79 1.39
CA SER A 456 -24.67 0.24 1.69
C SER A 456 -24.04 1.43 2.43
N ALA A 457 -23.06 1.15 3.29
CA ALA A 457 -22.27 2.13 4.01
C ALA A 457 -20.88 1.54 4.34
N ILE A 458 -19.89 2.41 4.54
CA ILE A 458 -18.55 2.04 4.98
C ILE A 458 -18.20 2.88 6.21
N LEU A 459 -17.91 2.21 7.31
CA LEU A 459 -17.50 2.78 8.58
C LEU A 459 -16.01 2.49 8.81
N VAL A 460 -15.28 3.44 9.38
CA VAL A 460 -13.85 3.27 9.70
C VAL A 460 -13.70 3.10 11.21
N ALA A 461 -13.31 1.90 11.63
CA ALA A 461 -13.11 1.57 13.03
C ALA A 461 -11.63 1.66 13.41
N LYS A 462 -11.35 2.37 14.50
CA LYS A 462 -10.03 2.48 15.13
C LYS A 462 -9.92 1.48 16.28
N SER A 463 -9.87 0.19 15.93
CA SER A 463 -9.49 -0.89 16.87
C SER A 463 -7.99 -0.85 17.15
N ARG A 464 -7.49 -1.48 18.22
CA ARG A 464 -6.06 -1.55 18.49
C ARG A 464 -5.31 -2.30 17.37
N GLY A 465 -4.12 -1.81 17.02
CA GLY A 465 -3.23 -2.42 16.02
C GLY A 465 -1.92 -1.65 15.85
N GLU A 466 -1.00 -2.24 15.09
CA GLU A 466 0.35 -1.69 14.82
C GLU A 466 0.32 -0.46 13.90
N MET A 467 -0.57 -0.44 12.91
CA MET A 467 -0.71 0.70 12.00
C MET A 467 -1.64 1.75 12.61
N LYS A 468 -1.11 2.80 13.25
CA LYS A 468 -1.96 3.85 13.81
C LYS A 468 -2.69 4.61 12.70
N ALA A 469 -4.01 4.69 12.80
CA ALA A 469 -4.85 5.36 11.81
C ALA A 469 -4.68 6.89 11.83
N ASP A 470 -4.54 7.41 13.05
CA ASP A 470 -4.23 8.81 13.28
C ASP A 470 -2.73 8.93 13.55
N SER A 471 -2.03 9.66 12.68
CA SER A 471 -0.61 9.90 12.82
C SER A 471 -0.27 10.65 14.12
N GLN A 472 -1.23 11.30 14.78
CA GLN A 472 -1.02 11.88 16.12
C GLN A 472 -0.76 10.86 17.21
N ASP A 473 -1.14 9.60 17.02
CA ASP A 473 -0.93 8.53 18.00
C ASP A 473 0.46 7.90 17.89
N LEU A 474 1.24 8.27 16.86
CA LEU A 474 2.58 7.74 16.65
C LEU A 474 3.62 8.51 17.46
N PRO A 475 4.61 7.82 18.05
CA PRO A 475 5.64 8.44 18.87
C PRO A 475 6.75 9.06 18.01
N TRP A 476 6.42 10.08 17.21
CA TRP A 476 7.37 10.76 16.33
C TRP A 476 8.57 11.35 17.08
N THR A 477 9.76 11.21 16.51
CA THR A 477 10.99 11.80 17.07
C THR A 477 11.89 12.49 16.04
N ARG A 478 11.66 12.31 14.74
CA ARG A 478 12.61 12.69 13.68
C ARG A 478 12.02 13.50 12.53
N LEU A 479 10.78 13.96 12.65
CA LEU A 479 10.12 14.78 11.62
C LEU A 479 10.75 16.20 11.52
N PRO A 480 10.53 16.91 10.40
CA PRO A 480 10.96 18.30 10.28
C PRO A 480 10.25 19.22 11.28
N GLU A 481 10.99 20.11 11.95
CA GLU A 481 10.43 21.08 12.90
C GLU A 481 9.30 21.88 12.26
N GLY A 482 8.14 21.96 12.95
CA GLY A 482 7.00 22.76 12.50
C GLY A 482 5.98 22.04 11.61
N ILE A 483 6.30 20.87 11.03
CA ILE A 483 5.31 20.08 10.26
C ILE A 483 4.15 19.68 11.17
N ARG A 484 2.89 19.80 10.71
CA ARG A 484 1.76 19.30 11.50
C ARG A 484 1.64 17.79 11.36
N ILE A 485 1.57 17.07 12.47
CA ILE A 485 1.55 15.61 12.47
C ILE A 485 0.20 15.01 12.05
N ALA A 486 -0.81 15.84 11.80
CA ALA A 486 -2.09 15.51 11.18
C ALA A 486 -2.72 16.80 10.62
N PRO A 487 -3.76 16.72 9.78
CA PRO A 487 -4.44 17.91 9.26
C PRO A 487 -5.02 18.75 10.40
N LEU A 488 -4.66 20.04 10.44
CA LEU A 488 -4.95 20.97 11.56
C LEU A 488 -4.43 20.52 12.93
N GLY A 489 -3.57 19.51 12.97
CA GLY A 489 -3.00 18.94 14.18
C GLY A 489 -1.88 19.81 14.78
N LYS A 490 -1.29 19.31 15.85
CA LYS A 490 -0.12 19.96 16.48
C LYS A 490 1.07 19.94 15.52
N SER A 491 1.84 21.01 15.52
CA SER A 491 3.17 20.99 14.91
C SER A 491 4.11 20.09 15.72
N PHE A 492 4.87 19.26 15.00
CA PHE A 492 5.99 18.52 15.53
C PHE A 492 7.02 19.49 16.12
N LYS A 493 7.56 19.10 17.27
CA LYS A 493 8.68 19.76 17.95
C LYS A 493 9.70 18.70 18.28
N MET A 494 10.96 18.94 17.93
CA MET A 494 12.02 18.01 18.28
C MET A 494 12.04 17.74 19.80
N PRO A 495 12.11 16.47 20.24
CA PRO A 495 12.33 16.14 21.64
C PRO A 495 13.63 16.80 22.14
N CYS A 496 13.56 17.46 23.29
CA CYS A 496 14.72 18.10 23.94
C CYS A 496 15.76 17.10 24.44
#